data_AF-H3BEK2-F1
#
_entry.id   AF-H3BEK2-F1
#
_cell.length_a   1.000
_cell.length_b   1.000
_cell.length_c   1.000
_cell.angle_alpha   90.00
_cell.angle_beta   90.00
_cell.angle_gamma   90.00
#
_symmetry.space_group_name_H-M   'P 1'
#
loop_
_entity.id
_entity.type
_entity.pdbx_description
1 polymer ?
#
loop_
_entity_poly.entity_id
_entity_poly.type
_entity_poly.pdbx_seq_one_letter_code
_entity_poly.pdbx_strand_id
1 'polypeptide(L)'
;EKLHLDQSVTGLGSIKVSMHLSYLSGISVFVFMVTLGKVLKAIVVMRSLFIDRTIVKAYSENVYTEDGKLDIWSKSNYQVFQKVTDHATTALLHYQLPQMPDVVVRSFMTWLRSYIKLFQAQCQRCGKFLQDGLPPTWRDFRTLEAFHDTCRQ
;
A
#
# COMPACT_ATOMS: atom_id res chain seq x y z
N GLU A 1 -8.17 3.67 -23.36
CA GLU A 1 -9.43 4.13 -22.73
C GLU A 1 -9.19 4.34 -21.24
N LYS A 2 -9.18 5.59 -20.75
CA LYS A 2 -8.95 5.91 -19.33
C LYS A 2 -10.26 5.71 -18.58
N LEU A 3 -10.44 4.55 -17.95
CA LEU A 3 -11.54 4.33 -17.01
C LEU A 3 -11.31 5.21 -15.77
N HIS A 4 -12.09 6.28 -15.69
CA HIS A 4 -12.16 7.21 -14.57
C HIS A 4 -12.95 6.52 -13.45
N LEU A 5 -12.25 5.83 -12.55
CA LEU A 5 -12.82 5.40 -11.27
C LEU A 5 -12.90 6.63 -10.37
N ASP A 6 -13.96 7.40 -10.56
CA ASP A 6 -14.24 8.59 -9.76
C ASP A 6 -15.12 8.24 -8.54
N GLN A 7 -14.75 8.86 -7.42
CA GLN A 7 -15.63 9.30 -6.33
C GLN A 7 -16.16 8.38 -5.22
N SER A 8 -15.92 7.07 -5.16
CA SER A 8 -16.38 6.27 -3.99
C SER A 8 -15.35 6.09 -2.86
N VAL A 9 -14.11 6.56 -3.04
CA VAL A 9 -13.01 6.48 -2.04
C VAL A 9 -12.40 7.87 -1.70
N THR A 10 -12.86 8.94 -2.35
CA THR A 10 -12.27 10.29 -2.33
C THR A 10 -12.71 11.19 -1.18
N GLY A 11 -13.47 10.69 -0.20
CA GLY A 11 -14.00 11.49 0.92
C GLY A 11 -12.98 12.11 1.89
N LEU A 12 -11.68 12.01 1.64
CA LEU A 12 -10.62 12.65 2.43
C LEU A 12 -9.42 12.89 1.49
N GLY A 13 -9.15 14.15 1.15
CA GLY A 13 -8.26 14.63 0.07
C GLY A 13 -6.76 14.30 0.11
N SER A 14 -6.35 13.14 0.63
CA SER A 14 -4.94 12.75 0.77
C SER A 14 -4.52 11.53 -0.06
N ILE A 15 -5.45 10.84 -0.72
CA ILE A 15 -5.15 9.69 -1.60
C ILE A 15 -5.38 10.11 -3.03
N LYS A 16 -4.36 9.91 -3.88
CA LYS A 16 -4.49 9.97 -5.34
C LYS A 16 -4.29 8.57 -5.89
N VAL A 17 -5.25 8.07 -6.65
CA VAL A 17 -5.12 6.79 -7.35
C VAL A 17 -4.98 7.06 -8.84
N SER A 18 -3.99 6.43 -9.44
CA SER A 18 -3.77 6.43 -10.89
C SER A 18 -3.70 4.99 -11.36
N MET A 19 -4.38 4.68 -12.46
CA MET A 19 -4.49 3.32 -12.98
C MET A 19 -3.72 3.21 -14.29
N HIS A 20 -2.87 2.19 -14.38
CA HIS A 20 -2.19 1.78 -15.59
C HIS A 20 -2.66 0.36 -15.94
N LEU A 21 -3.34 0.25 -17.07
CA LEU A 21 -3.90 -1.03 -17.52
C LEU A 21 -2.92 -1.70 -18.48
N SER A 22 -2.48 -2.90 -18.11
CA SER A 22 -1.54 -3.70 -18.89
C SER A 22 -2.20 -5.04 -19.22
N TYR A 23 -2.70 -5.18 -20.45
CA TYR A 23 -3.25 -6.45 -20.91
C TYR A 23 -2.11 -7.36 -21.38
N LEU A 24 -1.86 -8.45 -20.65
CA LEU A 24 -0.90 -9.48 -21.03
C LEU A 24 -1.64 -10.81 -21.18
N SER A 25 -1.64 -11.36 -22.40
CA SER A 25 -1.92 -12.78 -22.65
C SER A 25 -3.25 -13.31 -22.08
N GLY A 26 -4.35 -12.58 -22.29
CA GLY A 26 -5.72 -13.03 -21.95
C GLY A 26 -6.07 -13.06 -20.46
N ILE A 27 -5.12 -12.77 -19.57
CA ILE A 27 -5.36 -12.56 -18.14
C ILE A 27 -5.36 -11.06 -17.90
N SER A 28 -6.48 -10.52 -17.42
CA SER A 28 -6.57 -9.11 -17.05
C SER A 28 -5.71 -8.83 -15.83
N VAL A 29 -4.54 -8.24 -16.05
CA VAL A 29 -3.66 -7.70 -15.00
C VAL A 29 -3.91 -6.21 -14.89
N PHE A 30 -4.28 -5.75 -13.71
CA PHE A 30 -4.51 -4.34 -13.43
C PHE A 30 -3.43 -3.83 -12.51
N VAL A 31 -2.76 -2.74 -12.88
CA VAL A 31 -1.74 -2.12 -12.03
C VAL A 31 -2.25 -0.75 -11.57
N PHE A 32 -2.38 -0.60 -10.26
CA PHE A 32 -2.77 0.66 -9.64
C PHE A 32 -1.55 1.28 -8.96
N MET A 33 -1.27 2.53 -9.29
CA MET A 33 -0.37 3.36 -8.52
C MET A 33 -1.20 4.23 -7.57
N VAL A 34 -1.09 3.95 -6.27
CA VAL A 34 -1.72 4.70 -5.19
C VAL A 34 -0.67 5.62 -4.57
N THR A 35 -0.92 6.93 -4.57
CA THR A 35 -0.08 7.93 -3.92
C THR A 35 -0.77 8.42 -2.65
N LEU A 36 -0.05 8.37 -1.53
CA LEU A 36 -0.56 8.74 -0.21
C LEU A 36 0.19 9.98 0.30
N GLY A 37 -0.42 11.15 0.09
CA GLY A 37 0.20 12.45 0.40
C GLY A 37 1.60 12.59 -0.20
N LYS A 38 2.54 13.10 0.62
CA LYS A 38 4.00 13.11 0.33
C LYS A 38 4.75 12.01 1.09
N VAL A 39 4.05 10.92 1.46
CA VAL A 39 4.63 9.85 2.28
C VAL A 39 5.14 8.72 1.40
N LEU A 40 4.24 8.12 0.60
CA LEU A 40 4.56 6.92 -0.18
C LEU A 40 3.80 6.86 -1.51
N LYS A 41 4.31 5.99 -2.38
CA LYS A 41 3.64 5.46 -3.58
C LYS A 41 3.56 3.95 -3.41
N ALA A 42 2.38 3.37 -3.61
CA ALA A 42 2.15 1.94 -3.61
C ALA A 42 1.72 1.47 -5.01
N ILE A 43 2.40 0.46 -5.52
CA ILE A 43 2.08 -0.22 -6.78
C ILE A 43 1.33 -1.49 -6.40
N VAL A 44 0.02 -1.51 -6.66
CA VAL A 44 -0.86 -2.64 -6.39
C VAL A 44 -1.14 -3.37 -7.69
N VAL A 45 -0.62 -4.59 -7.82
CA VAL A 45 -0.85 -5.46 -8.95
C VAL A 45 -2.03 -6.36 -8.61
N MET A 46 -3.08 -6.31 -9.41
CA MET A 46 -4.21 -7.21 -9.33
C MET A 46 -4.21 -8.17 -10.52
N ARG A 47 -4.59 -9.42 -10.25
CA ARG A 47 -4.82 -10.45 -11.26
C ARG A 47 -6.29 -10.87 -11.18
N SER A 48 -7.08 -10.53 -12.19
CA SER A 48 -8.55 -10.55 -12.09
C SER A 48 -9.04 -9.65 -10.95
N LEU A 49 -9.76 -10.19 -9.95
CA LEU A 49 -10.29 -9.46 -8.79
C LEU A 49 -9.42 -9.54 -7.54
N PHE A 50 -8.26 -10.21 -7.60
CA PHE A 50 -7.39 -10.43 -6.46
C PHE A 50 -6.19 -9.50 -6.51
N ILE A 51 -5.84 -8.91 -5.36
CA ILE A 51 -4.55 -8.27 -5.20
C ILE A 51 -3.51 -9.38 -5.12
N ASP A 52 -2.57 -9.38 -6.06
CA ASP A 52 -1.51 -10.40 -6.18
C ASP A 52 -0.23 -9.93 -5.49
N ARG A 53 0.09 -8.65 -5.66
CA ARG A 53 1.31 -8.04 -5.12
C ARG A 53 1.08 -6.57 -4.81
N THR A 54 1.71 -6.10 -3.75
CA THR A 54 1.88 -4.66 -3.50
C THR A 54 3.35 -4.35 -3.28
N ILE A 55 3.85 -3.30 -3.91
CA ILE A 55 5.20 -2.75 -3.67
C ILE A 55 5.04 -1.32 -3.18
N VAL A 56 5.69 -0.98 -2.07
CA VAL A 56 5.65 0.37 -1.50
C VAL A 56 7.02 1.02 -1.64
N LYS A 57 7.02 2.24 -2.18
CA LYS A 57 8.19 3.11 -2.33
C LYS A 57 7.92 4.47 -1.69
N ALA A 58 8.98 5.19 -1.34
CA ALA A 58 8.88 6.57 -0.88
C ALA A 58 8.23 7.46 -1.94
N TYR A 59 7.62 8.55 -1.50
CA TYR A 59 7.09 9.56 -2.43
C TYR A 59 8.16 10.12 -3.38
N SER A 60 9.41 10.26 -2.91
CA SER A 60 10.54 10.76 -3.69
C SER A 60 11.13 9.75 -4.66
N GLU A 61 10.84 8.45 -4.52
CA GLU A 61 11.41 7.42 -5.39
C GLU A 61 10.77 7.42 -6.77
N ASN A 62 11.60 7.11 -7.78
CA ASN A 62 11.10 6.80 -9.10
C ASN A 62 10.44 5.41 -9.07
N VAL A 63 9.23 5.35 -9.64
CA VAL A 63 8.40 4.14 -9.74
C VAL A 63 8.27 3.67 -11.18
N TYR A 64 8.99 4.31 -12.11
CA TYR A 64 9.04 3.94 -13.51
C TYR A 64 10.43 3.38 -13.86
N THR A 65 10.45 2.38 -14.74
CA THR A 65 11.66 1.89 -15.40
C THR A 65 12.15 2.89 -16.43
N GLU A 66 13.35 2.67 -16.96
CA GLU A 66 13.94 3.50 -18.03
C GLU A 66 13.03 3.58 -19.27
N ASP A 67 12.31 2.50 -19.58
CA ASP A 67 11.32 2.43 -20.67
C ASP A 67 9.99 3.13 -20.35
N GLY A 68 9.87 3.83 -19.21
CA GLY A 68 8.67 4.55 -18.80
C GLY A 68 7.51 3.68 -18.31
N LYS A 69 7.73 2.38 -18.08
CA LYS A 69 6.73 1.46 -17.51
C LYS A 69 6.80 1.47 -15.99
N LEU A 70 5.71 1.16 -15.29
CA LEU A 70 5.77 1.00 -13.83
C LEU A 70 6.72 -0.14 -13.44
N ASP A 71 7.62 0.13 -12.50
CA ASP A 71 8.54 -0.83 -11.91
C ASP A 71 7.80 -1.69 -10.87
N ILE A 72 7.20 -2.78 -11.34
CA ILE A 72 6.43 -3.73 -10.54
C ILE A 72 7.31 -4.80 -9.85
N TRP A 73 8.64 -4.65 -9.87
CA TRP A 73 9.57 -5.69 -9.42
C TRP A 73 10.52 -5.20 -8.33
N SER A 74 11.09 -4.01 -8.48
CA SER A 74 12.17 -3.58 -7.61
C SER A 74 11.63 -3.06 -6.28
N LYS A 75 12.37 -3.38 -5.21
CA LYS A 75 12.08 -2.91 -3.86
C LYS A 75 12.33 -1.39 -3.74
N SER A 76 11.85 -0.82 -2.66
CA SER A 76 12.26 0.52 -2.20
C SER A 76 13.74 0.53 -1.80
N ASN A 77 14.42 1.65 -2.01
CA ASN A 77 15.77 1.91 -1.51
C ASN A 77 15.80 2.18 0.01
N TYR A 78 14.67 2.54 0.60
CA TYR A 78 14.55 2.79 2.04
C TYR A 78 13.94 1.60 2.77
N GLN A 79 14.62 1.16 3.84
CA GLN A 79 14.22 0.03 4.67
C GLN A 79 12.80 0.17 5.23
N VAL A 80 12.38 1.39 5.61
CA VAL A 80 11.03 1.64 6.13
C VAL A 80 9.93 1.17 5.15
N PHE A 81 10.05 1.48 3.85
CA PHE A 81 9.03 1.08 2.87
C PHE A 81 9.19 -0.37 2.40
N GLN A 82 10.39 -0.96 2.52
CA GLN A 82 10.55 -2.41 2.40
C GLN A 82 9.72 -3.13 3.47
N LYS A 83 9.77 -2.67 4.74
CA LYS A 83 8.90 -3.21 5.80
C LYS A 83 7.42 -3.01 5.52
N VAL A 84 7.01 -1.84 5.03
CA VAL A 84 5.60 -1.61 4.65
C VAL A 84 5.16 -2.57 3.53
N THR A 85 6.05 -2.90 2.60
CA THR A 85 5.80 -3.90 1.55
C THR A 85 5.57 -5.30 2.14
N ASP A 86 6.40 -5.71 3.10
CA ASP A 86 6.24 -6.99 3.79
C ASP A 86 4.91 -7.04 4.58
N HIS A 87 4.57 -5.95 5.27
CA HIS A 87 3.31 -5.85 6.00
C HIS A 87 2.10 -5.85 5.05
N ALA A 88 2.23 -5.26 3.86
CA ALA A 88 1.17 -5.31 2.85
C ALA A 88 0.90 -6.74 2.37
N THR A 89 1.95 -7.57 2.27
CA THR A 89 1.81 -9.00 1.97
C THR A 89 1.04 -9.73 3.09
N THR A 90 1.32 -9.39 4.35
CA THR A 90 0.62 -9.98 5.49
C THR A 90 -0.84 -9.49 5.58
N ALA A 91 -1.08 -8.21 5.32
CA ALA A 91 -2.41 -7.62 5.28
C ALA A 91 -3.29 -8.26 4.21
N LEU A 92 -2.72 -8.52 3.03
CA LEU A 92 -3.41 -9.23 1.95
C LEU A 92 -3.90 -10.61 2.39
N LEU A 93 -3.02 -11.40 3.02
CA LEU A 93 -3.38 -12.71 3.55
C LEU A 93 -4.45 -12.62 4.63
N HIS A 94 -4.39 -11.60 5.50
CA HIS A 94 -5.37 -11.39 6.55
C HIS A 94 -6.77 -11.04 6.01
N TYR A 95 -6.85 -10.16 5.02
CA TYR A 95 -8.13 -9.72 4.45
C TYR A 95 -8.71 -10.69 3.43
N GLN A 96 -7.98 -11.74 3.04
CA GLN A 96 -8.39 -12.60 1.94
C GLN A 96 -9.72 -13.31 2.21
N LEU A 97 -10.75 -12.88 1.50
CA LEU A 97 -12.10 -13.43 1.52
C LEU A 97 -12.54 -13.71 0.08
N PRO A 98 -12.36 -14.95 -0.44
CA PRO A 98 -12.56 -15.26 -1.86
C PRO A 98 -13.95 -14.93 -2.41
N GLN A 99 -14.97 -14.91 -1.55
CA GLN A 99 -16.36 -14.66 -1.93
C GLN A 99 -16.74 -13.16 -1.93
N MET A 100 -15.86 -12.27 -1.43
CA MET A 100 -16.17 -10.84 -1.25
C MET A 100 -14.99 -9.95 -1.66
N PRO A 101 -14.60 -9.94 -2.95
CA PRO A 101 -13.39 -9.24 -3.42
C PRO A 101 -13.45 -7.72 -3.20
N ASP A 102 -14.64 -7.12 -3.26
CA ASP A 102 -14.86 -5.70 -2.99
C ASP A 102 -14.52 -5.33 -1.54
N VAL A 103 -14.88 -6.19 -0.59
CA VAL A 103 -14.56 -6.03 0.84
C VAL A 103 -13.06 -6.17 1.06
N VAL A 104 -12.39 -7.09 0.37
CA VAL A 104 -10.93 -7.27 0.43
C VAL A 104 -10.22 -5.98 -0.02
N VAL A 105 -10.57 -5.46 -1.19
CA VAL A 105 -9.95 -4.25 -1.75
C VAL A 105 -10.20 -3.05 -0.85
N ARG A 106 -11.44 -2.86 -0.35
CA ARG A 106 -11.77 -1.76 0.55
C ARG A 106 -11.00 -1.84 1.87
N SER A 107 -10.94 -3.02 2.48
CA SER A 107 -10.21 -3.25 3.74
C SER A 107 -8.72 -2.98 3.56
N PHE A 108 -8.13 -3.51 2.47
CA PHE A 108 -6.73 -3.29 2.13
C PHE A 108 -6.41 -1.81 1.88
N MET A 109 -7.23 -1.10 1.11
CA MET A 109 -7.02 0.33 0.84
C MET A 109 -7.19 1.18 2.10
N THR A 110 -8.10 0.79 3.00
CA THR A 110 -8.28 1.44 4.31
C THR A 110 -7.07 1.22 5.21
N TRP A 111 -6.52 0.00 5.22
CA TRP A 111 -5.28 -0.32 5.92
C TRP A 111 -4.09 0.47 5.35
N LEU A 112 -3.93 0.49 4.02
CA LEU A 112 -2.86 1.23 3.35
C LEU A 112 -2.95 2.74 3.64
N ARG A 113 -4.16 3.29 3.71
CA ARG A 113 -4.40 4.70 4.05
C ARG A 113 -3.85 5.11 5.42
N SER A 114 -3.82 4.19 6.38
CA SER A 114 -3.31 4.47 7.74
C SER A 114 -1.83 4.92 7.76
N TYR A 115 -1.08 4.64 6.69
CA TYR A 115 0.29 5.09 6.51
C TYR A 115 0.44 6.58 6.17
N ILE A 116 -0.66 7.34 5.98
CA ILE A 116 -0.58 8.81 5.79
C ILE A 116 0.12 9.49 6.97
N LYS A 117 0.05 8.87 8.16
CA LYS A 117 0.73 9.31 9.38
C LYS A 117 1.98 8.48 9.70
N LEU A 118 2.61 7.79 8.74
CA LEU A 118 3.73 6.88 9.01
C LEU A 118 4.85 7.52 9.85
N PHE A 119 5.24 8.75 9.53
CA PHE A 119 6.28 9.48 10.26
C PHE A 119 5.74 10.42 11.36
N GLN A 120 4.42 10.40 11.59
CA GLN A 120 3.72 11.29 12.53
C GLN A 120 2.98 10.52 13.63
N ALA A 121 2.86 9.20 13.53
CA ALA A 121 2.23 8.37 14.52
C ALA A 121 3.26 7.87 15.54
N GLN A 122 2.90 7.91 16.81
CA GLN A 122 3.62 7.21 17.86
C GLN A 122 3.21 5.73 17.89
N CYS A 123 4.13 4.87 18.30
CA CYS A 123 3.82 3.49 18.64
C CYS A 123 2.82 3.46 19.80
N GLN A 124 1.65 2.83 19.64
CA GLN A 124 0.63 2.76 20.69
C GLN A 124 1.10 2.03 21.94
N ARG A 125 2.11 1.16 21.83
CA ARG A 125 2.64 0.44 22.98
C ARG A 125 3.67 1.21 23.78
N CYS A 126 4.70 1.72 23.12
CA CYS A 126 5.85 2.31 23.80
C CYS A 126 5.85 3.84 23.79
N GLY A 127 4.89 4.48 23.10
CA GLY A 127 4.77 5.93 23.00
C GLY A 127 5.84 6.62 22.15
N LYS A 128 6.85 5.87 21.65
CA LYS A 128 7.96 6.44 20.87
C LYS A 128 7.60 6.55 19.39
N PHE A 129 8.16 7.55 18.73
CA PHE A 129 8.08 7.72 17.27
C PHE A 129 9.05 6.82 16.51
N LEU A 130 10.19 6.45 17.12
CA LEU A 130 11.22 5.66 16.48
C LEU A 130 11.73 4.55 17.41
N GLN A 131 12.09 3.43 16.80
CA GLN A 131 12.87 2.34 17.38
C GLN A 131 13.88 1.87 16.32
N ASP A 132 15.17 1.86 16.68
CA ASP A 132 16.26 1.49 15.77
C ASP A 132 16.25 2.29 14.45
N GLY A 133 15.93 3.58 14.54
CA GLY A 133 15.84 4.49 13.39
C GLY A 133 14.61 4.29 12.51
N LEU A 134 13.68 3.39 12.87
CA LEU A 134 12.48 3.11 12.11
C LEU A 134 11.22 3.61 12.83
N PRO A 135 10.25 4.18 12.11
CA PRO A 135 8.95 4.52 12.68
C PRO A 135 8.15 3.25 13.01
N PRO A 136 7.01 3.38 13.71
CA PRO A 136 6.08 2.27 13.88
C PRO A 136 5.50 1.89 12.51
N THR A 137 6.10 0.91 11.86
CA THR A 137 5.68 0.45 10.52
C THR A 137 4.52 -0.52 10.56
N TRP A 138 4.30 -1.26 11.65
CA TRP A 138 3.19 -2.18 11.73
C TRP A 138 1.87 -1.42 11.91
N ARG A 139 0.81 -1.95 11.30
CA ARG A 139 -0.57 -1.45 11.43
C ARG A 139 -1.45 -2.63 11.78
N ASP A 140 -2.10 -2.56 12.94
CA ASP A 140 -3.09 -3.58 13.32
C ASP A 140 -4.19 -3.67 12.25
N PHE A 141 -4.58 -4.89 11.87
CA PHE A 141 -5.50 -5.09 10.76
C PHE A 141 -6.95 -4.71 11.08
N ARG A 142 -7.29 -4.57 12.36
CA ARG A 142 -8.63 -4.18 12.82
C ARG A 142 -8.68 -2.72 13.25
N THR A 143 -7.74 -2.30 14.09
CA THR A 143 -7.76 -0.95 14.70
C THR A 143 -6.96 0.07 13.89
N LEU A 144 -6.09 -0.37 12.98
CA LEU A 144 -5.16 0.46 12.21
C LEU A 144 -4.12 1.20 13.07
N GLU A 145 -4.01 0.83 14.34
CA GLU A 145 -3.07 1.41 15.27
C GLU A 145 -1.63 1.10 14.88
N ALA A 146 -0.74 2.07 15.12
CA ALA A 146 0.65 2.01 14.72
C ALA A 146 1.50 1.35 15.81
N PHE A 147 2.32 0.37 15.42
CA PHE A 147 3.29 -0.28 16.31
C PHE A 147 4.66 -0.42 15.65
N HIS A 148 5.72 -0.43 16.44
CA HIS A 148 7.00 -0.99 15.98
C HIS A 148 6.87 -2.51 15.84
N ASP A 149 7.74 -3.13 15.05
CA ASP A 149 7.68 -4.57 14.81
C ASP A 149 7.84 -5.42 16.08
N THR A 150 8.65 -4.96 17.03
CA THR A 150 8.83 -5.64 18.32
C THR A 150 7.68 -5.36 19.30
N CYS A 151 6.83 -4.38 18.99
CA CYS A 151 5.75 -3.90 19.86
C CYS A 151 4.37 -4.44 19.47
N ARG A 152 4.30 -5.53 18.69
CA ARG A 152 3.04 -6.07 18.16
C ARG A 152 2.24 -6.92 19.17
N GLN A 153 2.89 -7.50 20.18
CA GLN A 153 2.34 -8.58 21.06
C GLN A 153 1.95 -8.18 22.47
#